data_AF-A0A8J5X6J8-F1
#
_entry.id   AF-A0A8J5X6J8-F1
#
_cell.length_a   1.000
_cell.length_b   1.000
_cell.length_c   1.000
_cell.angle_alpha   90.00
_cell.angle_beta   90.00
_cell.angle_gamma   90.00
#
_symmetry.space_group_name_H-M   'P 1'
#
loop_
_entity.id
_entity.type
_entity.pdbx_description
1 polymer ?
#
loop_
_entity_poly.entity_id
_entity_poly.type
_entity_poly.pdbx_seq_one_letter_code
_entity_poly.pdbx_strand_id
1 'polypeptide(L)'
;MDAARLALALCVLLGDEVRAAALPAACCWCDGDTPVSERSTLDSDGRRHELVFSDEFETLGRDFANGRDKRWTAINKSDYTNGSPMRYMPEAVTTVLDRGAYMRVSSNASVDDKEWREYARPHRSLHITTANITADARLAKAVNKTFTGGMLQSWNKFCFTGGIIEISAKFPAGAGFWPALWLFGNLGRAIYKESTDGLWPYSFEACDPDFEAMNVPTPGLKQRISGCDPEPGFGLNPRQGRGATEIDIAEVADSKNGANGWLATSLQAAPAIPKFFRPAHGEMPSGYRADPGTGRWALDPDAAHAARSATWYRGLRFGGNESNTPPVKPFVNWYGAPYADTLAGCTEGLNDLSERYRKFRLEWQEGDGGHLRWFIDDAFVFGIGDEALGRYTACGQSPTDDAFLCEHAPKRTMPAEPMSIVLNSALGSWNGGASATRGSLPGHLYVDHVRVWQRADRLNVGCDPPDHPTKEYIDAHPLLYGEPVLPRSEDACKPIYPPRARDAPLAPDGGDGGAARAPSARRAGEARGGAQARLIVSAVLVCAAVAAFVVGPRVVRAARGESAAARAASHYSSVVDGADAPDGGASIRAPMLLRPNGGGRRADAPR
;
A
#
# COMPACT_ATOMS: atom_id res chain seq x y z
N MET A 1 23.42 -50.69 -14.77
CA MET A 1 23.08 -49.43 -14.08
C MET A 1 21.59 -49.21 -14.27
N ASP A 2 20.86 -49.09 -13.17
CA ASP A 2 19.40 -49.20 -13.10
C ASP A 2 18.70 -47.94 -13.62
N ALA A 3 17.62 -48.09 -14.38
CA ALA A 3 16.88 -46.98 -14.99
C ALA A 3 16.38 -45.97 -13.95
N ALA A 4 16.13 -46.42 -12.72
CA ALA A 4 15.79 -45.57 -11.58
C ALA A 4 16.93 -44.63 -11.16
N ARG A 5 18.19 -45.06 -11.26
CA ARG A 5 19.36 -44.20 -10.95
C ARG A 5 19.64 -43.20 -12.06
N LEU A 6 19.33 -43.54 -13.31
CA LEU A 6 19.43 -42.61 -14.44
C LEU A 6 18.31 -41.56 -14.41
N ALA A 7 17.10 -41.95 -14.00
CA ALA A 7 15.98 -41.01 -13.79
C ALA A 7 16.22 -40.08 -12.60
N LEU A 8 16.81 -40.58 -11.50
CA LEU A 8 17.19 -39.74 -10.36
C LEU A 8 18.34 -38.79 -10.72
N ALA A 9 19.33 -39.25 -11.50
CA ALA A 9 20.40 -38.40 -12.01
C ALA A 9 19.89 -37.34 -13.01
N LEU A 10 18.93 -37.69 -13.90
CA LEU A 10 18.28 -36.72 -14.78
C LEU A 10 17.41 -35.72 -14.00
N CYS A 11 16.72 -36.13 -12.93
CA CYS A 11 15.97 -35.20 -12.07
C CYS A 11 16.89 -34.28 -11.25
N VAL A 12 18.09 -34.73 -10.88
CA VAL A 12 19.09 -33.89 -10.22
C VAL A 12 19.72 -32.93 -11.23
N LEU A 13 20.03 -33.38 -12.45
CA LEU A 13 20.58 -32.53 -13.52
C LEU A 13 19.55 -31.54 -14.07
N LEU A 14 18.28 -31.94 -14.24
CA LEU A 14 17.17 -31.05 -14.59
C LEU A 14 16.75 -30.17 -13.41
N GLY A 15 16.92 -30.64 -12.17
CA GLY A 15 16.72 -29.84 -10.95
C GLY A 15 17.79 -28.76 -10.78
N ASP A 16 19.03 -29.03 -11.21
CA ASP A 16 20.11 -28.05 -11.24
C ASP A 16 20.02 -27.11 -12.46
N GLU A 17 19.48 -27.55 -13.61
CA GLU A 17 19.17 -26.64 -14.74
C GLU A 17 17.94 -25.77 -14.50
N VAL A 18 16.91 -26.24 -13.78
CA VAL A 18 15.76 -25.42 -13.34
C VAL A 18 16.15 -24.44 -12.23
N ARG A 19 17.16 -24.77 -11.42
CA ARG A 19 17.80 -23.82 -10.48
C ARG A 19 18.53 -22.68 -11.17
N ALA A 20 18.88 -22.84 -12.44
CA ALA A 20 19.66 -21.87 -13.21
C ALA A 20 18.85 -21.24 -14.35
N ALA A 21 17.52 -21.08 -14.19
CA ALA A 21 16.89 -19.93 -14.84
C ALA A 21 17.59 -18.71 -14.25
N ALA A 22 18.53 -18.11 -14.99
CA ALA A 22 19.15 -16.86 -14.59
C ALA A 22 18.04 -15.89 -14.16
N LEU A 23 18.30 -15.05 -13.13
CA LEU A 23 17.49 -13.84 -12.98
C LEU A 23 17.35 -13.26 -14.39
N PRO A 24 16.14 -12.82 -14.83
CA PRO A 24 16.04 -12.20 -16.14
C PRO A 24 17.21 -11.22 -16.22
N ALA A 25 18.06 -11.34 -17.25
CA ALA A 25 19.38 -10.71 -17.32
C ALA A 25 19.35 -9.16 -17.12
N ALA A 26 18.16 -8.61 -16.94
CA ALA A 26 17.75 -7.23 -16.78
C ALA A 26 17.41 -6.78 -15.34
N CYS A 27 17.28 -7.65 -14.31
CA CYS A 27 16.93 -7.17 -12.96
C CYS A 27 18.16 -6.97 -12.04
N CYS A 28 18.88 -5.88 -12.24
CA CYS A 28 20.03 -5.45 -11.44
C CYS A 28 19.72 -5.22 -9.94
N TRP A 29 18.48 -4.87 -9.64
CA TRP A 29 18.00 -4.57 -8.29
C TRP A 29 17.52 -5.82 -7.55
N CYS A 30 17.31 -6.93 -8.26
CA CYS A 30 16.83 -8.17 -7.66
C CYS A 30 17.88 -8.81 -6.75
N ASP A 31 17.40 -9.45 -5.70
CA ASP A 31 18.17 -10.34 -4.86
C ASP A 31 18.46 -11.66 -5.59
N GLY A 32 19.67 -12.19 -5.40
CA GLY A 32 20.07 -13.49 -5.93
C GLY A 32 19.31 -14.64 -5.26
N ASP A 33 18.90 -14.42 -4.01
CA ASP A 33 18.20 -15.40 -3.20
C ASP A 33 16.69 -15.48 -3.52
N THR A 34 16.14 -14.57 -4.34
CA THR A 34 14.71 -14.58 -4.68
C THR A 34 14.33 -15.87 -5.43
N PRO A 35 13.37 -16.66 -4.90
CA PRO A 35 12.96 -17.92 -5.51
C PRO A 35 12.44 -17.73 -6.92
N VAL A 36 12.69 -18.71 -7.81
CA VAL A 36 12.28 -18.65 -9.22
C VAL A 36 10.76 -18.49 -9.36
N SER A 37 9.97 -19.11 -8.47
CA SER A 37 8.50 -18.98 -8.45
C SER A 37 8.03 -17.55 -8.21
N GLU A 38 8.84 -16.73 -7.53
CA GLU A 38 8.51 -15.36 -7.13
C GLU A 38 9.00 -14.33 -8.15
N ARG A 39 9.68 -14.75 -9.22
CA ARG A 39 10.22 -13.83 -10.25
C ARG A 39 9.17 -13.29 -11.21
N SER A 40 7.93 -13.77 -11.10
CA SER A 40 6.77 -13.18 -11.78
C SER A 40 5.51 -13.40 -10.97
N THR A 41 4.53 -12.51 -11.13
CA THR A 41 3.22 -12.61 -10.47
C THR A 41 2.11 -12.17 -11.42
N LEU A 42 0.86 -12.36 -11.03
CA LEU A 42 -0.32 -11.87 -11.74
C LEU A 42 -0.97 -10.74 -10.92
N ASP A 43 -1.44 -9.68 -11.56
CA ASP A 43 -2.34 -8.71 -10.90
C ASP A 43 -3.75 -9.29 -10.67
N SER A 44 -4.59 -8.56 -9.95
CA SER A 44 -5.99 -8.94 -9.68
C SER A 44 -6.87 -9.00 -10.94
N ASP A 45 -6.41 -8.47 -12.08
CA ASP A 45 -7.07 -8.60 -13.38
C ASP A 45 -6.48 -9.75 -14.24
N GLY A 46 -5.53 -10.53 -13.69
CA GLY A 46 -4.91 -11.68 -14.35
C GLY A 46 -3.74 -11.35 -15.29
N ARG A 47 -3.19 -10.13 -15.25
CA ARG A 47 -2.06 -9.71 -16.11
C ARG A 47 -0.73 -10.05 -15.48
N ARG A 48 0.18 -10.60 -16.30
CA ARG A 48 1.53 -10.98 -15.86
C ARG A 48 2.45 -9.79 -15.65
N HIS A 49 3.20 -9.83 -14.56
CA HIS A 49 4.23 -8.88 -14.17
C HIS A 49 5.55 -9.61 -13.88
N GLU A 50 6.68 -9.02 -14.27
CA GLU A 50 8.02 -9.54 -14.03
C GLU A 50 8.68 -8.80 -12.87
N LEU A 51 9.52 -9.51 -12.11
CA LEU A 51 10.25 -8.95 -10.97
C LEU A 51 11.26 -7.89 -11.44
N VAL A 52 11.21 -6.72 -10.82
CA VAL A 52 12.09 -5.57 -11.09
C VAL A 52 12.91 -5.13 -9.87
N PHE A 53 12.54 -5.58 -8.68
CA PHE A 53 13.31 -5.39 -7.45
C PHE A 53 12.95 -6.48 -6.45
N SER A 54 13.94 -6.91 -5.67
CA SER A 54 13.70 -7.72 -4.48
C SER A 54 14.82 -7.59 -3.47
N ASP A 55 14.48 -7.85 -2.21
CA ASP A 55 15.41 -8.13 -1.13
C ASP A 55 14.77 -9.19 -0.21
N GLU A 56 15.44 -10.33 -0.07
CA GLU A 56 15.00 -11.46 0.77
C GLU A 56 15.72 -11.45 2.14
N PHE A 57 16.62 -10.49 2.38
CA PHE A 57 17.30 -10.29 3.66
C PHE A 57 18.09 -11.50 4.21
N GLU A 58 18.48 -12.44 3.34
CA GLU A 58 19.12 -13.70 3.71
C GLU A 58 20.55 -13.57 4.26
N THR A 59 21.23 -12.43 4.02
CA THR A 59 22.55 -12.17 4.61
C THR A 59 22.38 -11.55 6.00
N LEU A 60 22.81 -12.26 7.05
CA LEU A 60 22.71 -11.82 8.46
C LEU A 60 23.71 -10.69 8.81
N GLY A 61 23.33 -9.83 9.75
CA GLY A 61 24.18 -8.77 10.28
C GLY A 61 24.50 -7.66 9.27
N ARG A 62 23.62 -7.43 8.28
CA ARG A 62 23.79 -6.34 7.31
C ARG A 62 23.84 -4.99 8.01
N ASP A 63 24.73 -4.15 7.52
CA ASP A 63 24.89 -2.75 7.90
C ASP A 63 24.22 -1.88 6.85
N PHE A 64 23.20 -1.14 7.27
CA PHE A 64 22.40 -0.29 6.41
C PHE A 64 22.77 1.19 6.52
N ALA A 65 23.84 1.57 7.22
CA ALA A 65 24.27 2.96 7.23
C ALA A 65 24.56 3.47 5.79
N ASN A 66 24.53 4.78 5.60
CA ASN A 66 24.74 5.38 4.28
C ASN A 66 26.08 4.92 3.68
N GLY A 67 26.07 4.48 2.41
CA GLY A 67 27.26 3.93 1.74
C GLY A 67 27.52 2.43 1.97
N ARG A 68 26.74 1.75 2.82
CA ARG A 68 27.00 0.36 3.22
C ARG A 68 26.12 -0.67 2.50
N ASP A 69 24.96 -0.24 2.02
CA ASP A 69 24.03 -1.07 1.26
C ASP A 69 23.65 -0.42 -0.08
N LYS A 70 23.55 -1.23 -1.13
CA LYS A 70 23.24 -0.74 -2.48
C LYS A 70 21.76 -0.37 -2.64
N ARG A 71 20.84 -1.05 -1.95
CA ARG A 71 19.38 -0.90 -2.08
C ARG A 71 18.81 0.06 -1.05
N TRP A 72 19.40 0.08 0.14
CA TRP A 72 18.80 0.74 1.30
C TRP A 72 19.73 1.73 2.02
N THR A 73 19.14 2.65 2.76
CA THR A 73 19.83 3.51 3.73
C THR A 73 19.00 3.64 5.00
N ALA A 74 19.60 3.26 6.12
CA ALA A 74 19.04 3.49 7.45
C ALA A 74 19.36 4.91 7.91
N ILE A 75 18.35 5.58 8.45
CA ILE A 75 18.42 7.01 8.73
C ILE A 75 18.97 7.29 10.13
N ASN A 76 19.86 8.29 10.22
CA ASN A 76 20.43 8.79 11.46
C ASN A 76 19.89 10.20 11.79
N LYS A 77 18.64 10.30 12.23
CA LYS A 77 17.97 11.59 12.45
C LYS A 77 16.82 11.47 13.44
N SER A 78 16.63 12.53 14.22
CA SER A 78 15.51 12.66 15.13
C SER A 78 14.21 12.93 14.36
N ASP A 79 13.13 12.27 14.76
CA ASP A 79 11.82 12.53 14.17
C ASP A 79 11.28 13.85 14.75
N TYR A 80 11.17 14.85 13.87
CA TYR A 80 10.56 16.14 14.16
C TYR A 80 9.27 16.36 13.37
N THR A 81 9.02 15.56 12.33
CA THR A 81 7.86 15.70 11.44
C THR A 81 6.58 15.28 12.16
N ASN A 82 6.65 14.22 12.97
CA ASN A 82 5.49 13.70 13.70
C ASN A 82 5.51 14.04 15.19
N GLY A 83 6.45 14.88 15.63
CA GLY A 83 6.64 15.20 17.04
C GLY A 83 7.00 13.98 17.91
N SER A 84 7.52 12.90 17.30
CA SER A 84 7.81 11.66 18.01
C SER A 84 8.95 11.86 19.04
N PRO A 85 8.89 11.21 20.22
CA PRO A 85 9.95 11.23 21.23
C PRO A 85 11.19 10.40 20.86
N MET A 86 11.32 10.01 19.58
CA MET A 86 12.33 9.07 19.11
C MET A 86 13.41 9.69 18.20
N ARG A 87 14.57 9.05 18.18
CA ARG A 87 15.58 9.19 17.13
C ARG A 87 15.74 7.91 16.32
N TYR A 88 15.70 8.04 15.00
CA TYR A 88 16.10 6.96 14.10
C TYR A 88 17.62 6.84 14.07
N MET A 89 18.11 5.61 14.22
CA MET A 89 19.53 5.26 14.25
C MET A 89 19.81 4.10 13.29
N PRO A 90 20.90 4.13 12.51
CA PRO A 90 21.28 3.02 11.64
C PRO A 90 21.48 1.70 12.39
N GLU A 91 21.99 1.76 13.62
CA GLU A 91 22.26 0.59 14.46
C GLU A 91 20.98 -0.13 14.93
N ALA A 92 19.83 0.52 14.81
CA ALA A 92 18.52 -0.07 15.10
C ALA A 92 17.98 -0.92 13.93
N VAL A 93 18.70 -0.97 12.81
CA VAL A 93 18.31 -1.70 11.60
C VAL A 93 19.41 -2.67 11.21
N THR A 94 19.10 -3.97 11.19
CA THR A 94 20.02 -5.00 10.71
C THR A 94 19.23 -6.21 10.22
N THR A 95 19.89 -7.27 9.79
CA THR A 95 19.26 -8.55 9.45
C THR A 95 19.58 -9.59 10.50
N VAL A 96 18.56 -10.32 10.95
CA VAL A 96 18.68 -11.33 12.02
C VAL A 96 17.97 -12.61 11.62
N LEU A 97 18.21 -13.67 12.39
CA LEU A 97 17.41 -14.89 12.34
C LEU A 97 16.26 -14.75 13.35
N ASP A 98 15.04 -14.52 12.87
CA ASP A 98 13.84 -14.50 13.70
C ASP A 98 13.47 -15.93 14.12
N ARG A 99 13.70 -16.23 15.40
CA ARG A 99 13.32 -17.50 16.03
C ARG A 99 11.97 -17.43 16.73
N GLY A 100 11.33 -16.26 16.78
CA GLY A 100 10.12 -16.01 17.56
C GLY A 100 8.91 -16.80 17.07
N ALA A 101 8.81 -17.03 15.76
CA ALA A 101 7.75 -17.84 15.16
C ALA A 101 7.75 -19.30 15.67
N TYR A 102 8.92 -19.84 16.03
CA TYR A 102 9.09 -21.22 16.48
C TYR A 102 8.73 -21.45 17.96
N MET A 103 8.88 -20.45 18.84
CA MET A 103 8.74 -20.62 20.29
C MET A 103 7.30 -20.84 20.77
N ARG A 104 6.28 -20.30 20.10
CA ARG A 104 4.87 -20.47 20.49
C ARG A 104 4.30 -21.85 20.14
N VAL A 105 4.96 -22.59 19.24
CA VAL A 105 4.54 -23.92 18.78
C VAL A 105 4.75 -24.99 19.87
N SER A 106 5.68 -24.80 20.81
CA SER A 106 5.99 -25.83 21.80
C SER A 106 5.01 -25.93 22.97
N SER A 107 4.03 -25.03 23.10
CA SER A 107 3.17 -24.95 24.30
C SER A 107 1.72 -25.39 24.11
N ASN A 108 1.17 -25.51 22.90
CA ASN A 108 -0.21 -26.00 22.72
C ASN A 108 -0.54 -26.42 21.27
N ALA A 109 -0.17 -27.64 20.87
CA ALA A 109 -0.40 -28.10 19.48
C ALA A 109 -1.76 -28.79 19.32
N SER A 110 -2.71 -28.09 18.69
CA SER A 110 -3.83 -28.68 17.94
C SER A 110 -4.23 -27.76 16.79
N VAL A 111 -3.34 -27.56 15.80
CA VAL A 111 -3.68 -26.86 14.56
C VAL A 111 -3.09 -27.60 13.36
N ASP A 112 -3.82 -27.58 12.26
CA ASP A 112 -3.57 -28.32 11.01
C ASP A 112 -2.11 -28.21 10.50
N ASP A 113 -1.51 -29.35 10.24
CA ASP A 113 -0.07 -29.59 10.37
C ASP A 113 0.77 -29.07 9.19
N LYS A 114 0.17 -28.64 8.08
CA LYS A 114 0.88 -28.32 6.83
C LYS A 114 1.13 -26.82 6.62
N GLU A 115 0.11 -25.99 6.77
CA GLU A 115 0.23 -24.52 6.63
C GLU A 115 1.12 -23.95 7.76
N TRP A 116 0.98 -24.50 8.98
CA TRP A 116 1.77 -24.08 10.15
C TRP A 116 3.26 -24.44 10.10
N ARG A 117 3.65 -25.53 9.43
CA ARG A 117 5.06 -25.91 9.26
C ARG A 117 5.83 -24.96 8.33
N GLU A 118 5.13 -24.19 7.52
CA GLU A 118 5.71 -23.12 6.70
C GLU A 118 5.92 -21.87 7.57
N TYR A 119 4.91 -21.48 8.36
CA TYR A 119 4.98 -20.33 9.29
C TYR A 119 5.98 -20.49 10.45
N ALA A 120 6.31 -21.72 10.88
CA ALA A 120 7.17 -21.98 12.04
C ALA A 120 8.67 -22.04 11.71
N ARG A 121 9.10 -21.76 10.47
CA ARG A 121 10.51 -21.80 10.11
C ARG A 121 11.24 -20.56 10.64
N PRO A 122 12.51 -20.66 11.05
CA PRO A 122 13.32 -19.47 11.31
C PRO A 122 13.45 -18.67 10.01
N HIS A 123 12.99 -17.42 10.02
CA HIS A 123 13.14 -16.51 8.90
C HIS A 123 14.41 -15.69 9.08
N ARG A 124 15.22 -15.56 8.03
CA ARG A 124 16.21 -14.49 7.98
C ARG A 124 15.46 -13.26 7.51
N SER A 125 15.55 -12.19 8.28
CA SER A 125 14.66 -11.05 8.07
C SER A 125 15.37 -9.77 8.40
N LEU A 126 14.98 -8.71 7.72
CA LEU A 126 15.21 -7.36 8.21
C LEU A 126 14.59 -7.24 9.61
N HIS A 127 15.31 -6.59 10.50
CA HIS A 127 14.93 -6.38 11.89
C HIS A 127 15.11 -4.91 12.24
N ILE A 128 14.00 -4.24 12.50
CA ILE A 128 13.95 -2.86 12.95
C ILE A 128 13.55 -2.87 14.43
N THR A 129 14.46 -2.40 15.28
CA THR A 129 14.25 -2.37 16.74
C THR A 129 13.88 -0.97 17.21
N THR A 130 12.81 -0.89 17.99
CA THR A 130 12.42 0.31 18.74
C THR A 130 12.67 0.06 20.21
N ALA A 131 13.47 0.90 20.87
CA ALA A 131 13.94 0.67 22.24
C ALA A 131 14.03 1.96 23.07
N ASN A 132 14.18 1.79 24.38
CA ASN A 132 14.45 2.91 25.29
C ASN A 132 15.95 3.24 25.29
N ILE A 133 16.30 4.52 25.14
CA ILE A 133 17.69 4.99 25.14
C ILE A 133 18.33 4.89 26.53
N THR A 134 17.55 4.76 27.62
CA THR A 134 18.04 4.91 29.01
C THR A 134 19.20 3.99 29.42
N ALA A 135 19.52 2.95 28.65
CA ALA A 135 20.72 2.13 28.86
C ALA A 135 22.03 2.88 28.51
N ASP A 136 21.98 3.91 27.67
CA ASP A 136 23.11 4.78 27.31
C ASP A 136 22.81 6.25 27.67
N ALA A 137 23.20 6.64 28.89
CA ALA A 137 23.00 7.99 29.40
C ALA A 137 23.75 9.08 28.61
N ARG A 138 24.85 8.72 27.90
CA ARG A 138 25.59 9.67 27.06
C ARG A 138 24.82 9.93 25.76
N LEU A 139 24.31 8.88 25.14
CA LEU A 139 23.46 8.98 23.95
C LEU A 139 22.15 9.73 24.27
N ALA A 140 21.51 9.43 25.40
CA ALA A 140 20.30 10.11 25.88
C ALA A 140 20.51 11.63 25.96
N LYS A 141 21.61 12.05 26.59
CA LYS A 141 21.96 13.46 26.78
C LYS A 141 22.33 14.15 25.46
N ALA A 142 23.04 13.45 24.57
CA ALA A 142 23.46 14.01 23.29
C ALA A 142 22.30 14.21 22.31
N VAL A 143 21.34 13.29 22.30
CA VAL A 143 20.24 13.26 21.33
C VAL A 143 19.00 14.03 21.82
N ASN A 144 18.85 14.21 23.14
CA ASN A 144 17.66 14.81 23.76
C ASN A 144 16.34 14.14 23.31
N LYS A 145 16.36 12.80 23.24
CA LYS A 145 15.20 11.94 22.96
C LYS A 145 15.20 10.77 23.95
N THR A 146 14.04 10.15 24.13
CA THR A 146 13.86 9.05 25.10
C THR A 146 13.97 7.68 24.43
N PHE A 147 13.67 7.59 23.14
CA PHE A 147 13.61 6.33 22.41
C PHE A 147 14.50 6.33 21.17
N THR A 148 14.97 5.14 20.80
CA THR A 148 15.58 4.83 19.51
C THR A 148 14.65 3.98 18.67
N GLY A 149 14.76 4.12 17.35
CA GLY A 149 14.06 3.29 16.39
C GLY A 149 14.87 3.18 15.11
N GLY A 150 14.35 2.44 14.14
CA GLY A 150 14.92 2.37 12.80
C GLY A 150 13.94 2.83 11.72
N MET A 151 14.50 3.48 10.70
CA MET A 151 13.83 3.83 9.46
C MET A 151 14.79 3.51 8.32
N LEU A 152 14.34 2.65 7.41
CA LEU A 152 15.06 2.21 6.22
C LEU A 152 14.38 2.81 4.99
N GLN A 153 15.15 3.44 4.10
CA GLN A 153 14.65 4.08 2.89
C GLN A 153 15.37 3.55 1.65
N SER A 154 14.67 3.41 0.53
CA SER A 154 15.28 3.25 -0.79
C SER A 154 15.44 4.58 -1.55
N TRP A 155 15.18 5.71 -0.88
CA TRP A 155 15.20 7.06 -1.45
C TRP A 155 16.49 7.35 -2.21
N ASN A 156 16.36 7.84 -3.45
CA ASN A 156 17.47 8.06 -4.39
C ASN A 156 18.40 6.85 -4.66
N LYS A 157 17.97 5.64 -4.30
CA LYS A 157 18.59 4.37 -4.67
C LYS A 157 17.66 3.64 -5.62
N PHE A 158 16.65 2.97 -5.09
CA PHE A 158 15.63 2.32 -5.87
C PHE A 158 14.34 3.13 -5.80
N CYS A 159 13.89 3.61 -6.95
CA CYS A 159 12.57 4.20 -7.13
C CYS A 159 11.85 3.52 -8.28
N PHE A 160 10.53 3.52 -8.24
CA PHE A 160 9.69 2.93 -9.27
C PHE A 160 8.36 3.68 -9.37
N THR A 161 7.70 3.54 -10.51
CA THR A 161 6.36 4.08 -10.75
C THR A 161 5.43 3.00 -11.27
N GLY A 162 4.34 2.74 -10.56
CA GLY A 162 3.36 1.71 -10.92
C GLY A 162 3.88 0.27 -10.75
N GLY A 163 2.99 -0.69 -10.95
CA GLY A 163 3.25 -2.12 -10.79
C GLY A 163 2.67 -2.70 -9.51
N ILE A 164 3.32 -3.72 -8.98
CA ILE A 164 2.92 -4.44 -7.78
C ILE A 164 4.08 -4.38 -6.81
N ILE A 165 3.82 -3.99 -5.57
CA ILE A 165 4.75 -4.20 -4.46
C ILE A 165 4.13 -5.15 -3.44
N GLU A 166 4.91 -6.09 -2.95
CA GLU A 166 4.56 -6.96 -1.84
C GLU A 166 5.65 -6.93 -0.77
N ILE A 167 5.21 -6.84 0.49
CA ILE A 167 6.07 -6.86 1.66
C ILE A 167 5.52 -7.91 2.62
N SER A 168 6.34 -8.90 2.99
CA SER A 168 6.01 -9.88 4.02
C SER A 168 6.57 -9.41 5.36
N ALA A 169 5.71 -9.11 6.33
CA ALA A 169 6.13 -8.47 7.58
C ALA A 169 5.40 -9.01 8.81
N LYS A 170 6.08 -8.93 9.96
CA LYS A 170 5.57 -9.22 11.31
C LYS A 170 5.87 -8.03 12.23
N PHE A 171 4.83 -7.49 12.86
CA PHE A 171 4.88 -6.21 13.57
C PHE A 171 5.20 -6.36 15.07
N PRO A 172 5.70 -5.30 15.73
CA PRO A 172 5.79 -5.27 17.19
C PRO A 172 4.41 -5.38 17.85
N ALA A 173 4.34 -6.10 18.97
CA ALA A 173 3.17 -6.09 19.85
C ALA A 173 3.27 -4.96 20.88
N GLY A 174 2.14 -4.38 21.25
CA GLY A 174 2.06 -3.44 22.37
C GLY A 174 1.56 -2.05 22.00
N ALA A 175 0.88 -1.43 22.96
CA ALA A 175 0.41 -0.07 22.82
C ALA A 175 1.56 0.89 22.55
N GLY A 176 1.38 1.84 21.63
CA GLY A 176 2.37 2.91 21.39
C GLY A 176 3.23 2.75 20.14
N PHE A 177 3.37 1.53 19.62
CA PHE A 177 4.09 1.29 18.37
C PHE A 177 3.27 1.76 17.18
N TRP A 178 3.95 2.41 16.24
CA TRP A 178 3.38 2.82 14.96
C TRP A 178 4.35 2.45 13.82
N PRO A 179 4.51 1.16 13.54
CA PRO A 179 5.25 0.68 12.38
C PRO A 179 4.49 0.96 11.08
N ALA A 180 5.25 1.29 10.04
CA ALA A 180 4.72 1.64 8.73
C ALA A 180 5.55 1.03 7.61
N LEU A 181 4.84 0.57 6.58
CA LEU A 181 5.33 0.12 5.28
C LEU A 181 4.68 1.03 4.23
N TRP A 182 5.46 1.86 3.55
CA TRP A 182 4.89 2.94 2.75
C TRP A 182 5.80 3.37 1.60
N LEU A 183 5.23 4.12 0.67
CA LEU A 183 5.89 4.69 -0.49
C LEU A 183 5.85 6.21 -0.41
N PHE A 184 6.94 6.85 -0.84
CA PHE A 184 7.07 8.30 -0.84
C PHE A 184 7.68 8.83 -2.13
N GLY A 185 7.03 9.84 -2.73
CA GLY A 185 7.51 10.49 -3.96
C GLY A 185 8.92 11.07 -3.78
N ASN A 186 9.82 10.80 -4.73
CA ASN A 186 11.26 11.00 -4.58
C ASN A 186 11.69 12.48 -4.41
N LEU A 187 10.86 13.43 -4.87
CA LEU A 187 11.09 14.87 -4.64
C LEU A 187 11.02 15.26 -3.15
N GLY A 188 10.39 14.44 -2.31
CA GLY A 188 10.47 14.55 -0.87
C GLY A 188 11.38 13.45 -0.30
N ARG A 189 11.98 13.71 0.86
CA ARG A 189 12.67 12.69 1.65
C ARG A 189 12.00 12.57 3.00
N ALA A 190 11.47 11.38 3.29
CA ALA A 190 10.76 11.14 4.55
C ALA A 190 11.61 11.59 5.75
N ILE A 191 10.95 12.24 6.71
CA ILE A 191 11.48 12.92 7.92
C ILE A 191 12.38 14.16 7.70
N TYR A 192 12.66 14.55 6.46
CA TYR A 192 13.31 15.83 6.13
C TYR A 192 12.25 16.87 5.77
N LYS A 193 11.70 17.51 6.81
CA LYS A 193 10.56 18.44 6.70
C LYS A 193 10.73 19.51 5.62
N GLU A 194 11.95 20.02 5.48
CA GLU A 194 12.29 21.07 4.52
C GLU A 194 12.14 20.59 3.06
N SER A 195 12.39 19.30 2.81
CA SER A 195 12.15 18.67 1.50
C SER A 195 10.68 18.37 1.23
N THR A 196 9.81 18.36 2.24
CA THR A 196 8.39 18.01 2.07
C THR A 196 7.47 19.22 2.03
N ASP A 197 7.89 20.37 2.58
CA ASP A 197 7.07 21.58 2.64
C ASP A 197 6.63 22.07 1.24
N GLY A 198 5.33 22.20 1.01
CA GLY A 198 4.77 22.52 -0.32
C GLY A 198 4.94 21.43 -1.39
N LEU A 199 5.49 20.26 -1.07
CA LEU A 199 5.59 19.11 -1.98
C LEU A 199 4.70 17.96 -1.53
N TRP A 200 4.68 17.65 -0.24
CA TRP A 200 3.78 16.67 0.33
C TRP A 200 2.43 17.30 0.67
N PRO A 201 1.30 16.62 0.43
CA PRO A 201 1.13 15.37 -0.33
C PRO A 201 0.60 15.64 -1.74
N TYR A 202 1.17 16.61 -2.46
CA TYR A 202 0.64 17.03 -3.76
C TYR A 202 0.65 15.89 -4.78
N SER A 203 -0.48 15.75 -5.48
CA SER A 203 -0.73 14.83 -6.60
C SER A 203 -1.41 15.59 -7.73
N PHE A 204 -0.86 16.77 -8.06
CA PHE A 204 -1.46 17.73 -8.97
C PHE A 204 -0.43 18.31 -9.92
N GLU A 205 -0.70 18.20 -11.22
CA GLU A 205 0.26 18.54 -12.27
C GLU A 205 -0.15 19.74 -13.12
N ALA A 206 -1.41 20.15 -13.10
CA ALA A 206 -1.91 21.18 -14.02
C ALA A 206 -1.71 22.60 -13.48
N CYS A 207 -1.77 23.59 -14.36
CA CYS A 207 -2.01 24.98 -13.95
C CYS A 207 -3.51 25.20 -13.74
N ASP A 208 -3.91 25.58 -12.54
CA ASP A 208 -5.27 26.02 -12.24
C ASP A 208 -5.22 27.42 -11.61
N PRO A 209 -5.63 28.48 -12.33
CA PRO A 209 -5.55 29.86 -11.85
C PRO A 209 -6.34 30.12 -10.57
N ASP A 210 -7.46 29.41 -10.37
CA ASP A 210 -8.26 29.55 -9.16
C ASP A 210 -7.51 28.96 -7.97
N PHE A 211 -6.80 27.84 -8.16
CA PHE A 211 -5.92 27.28 -7.13
C PHE A 211 -4.69 28.16 -6.85
N GLU A 212 -4.09 28.76 -7.88
CA GLU A 212 -3.03 29.77 -7.70
C GLU A 212 -3.53 31.05 -7.00
N ALA A 213 -4.79 31.44 -7.22
CA ALA A 213 -5.38 32.63 -6.63
C ALA A 213 -5.95 32.39 -5.22
N MET A 214 -6.39 31.16 -4.91
CA MET A 214 -6.81 30.70 -3.57
C MET A 214 -5.67 30.67 -2.55
N ASN A 215 -4.50 31.20 -2.90
CA ASN A 215 -3.31 31.39 -2.09
C ASN A 215 -3.64 32.06 -0.75
N VAL A 216 -4.02 31.24 0.22
CA VAL A 216 -4.19 31.63 1.60
C VAL A 216 -2.84 32.17 2.08
N PRO A 217 -2.77 33.28 2.82
CA PRO A 217 -1.50 33.86 3.29
C PRO A 217 -0.71 32.97 4.26
N THR A 218 -1.05 31.69 4.41
CA THR A 218 -0.39 30.76 5.32
C THR A 218 0.79 30.08 4.60
N PRO A 219 2.03 30.32 5.04
CA PRO A 219 3.20 29.60 4.53
C PRO A 219 2.99 28.06 4.62
N GLY A 220 3.32 27.34 3.56
CA GLY A 220 3.23 25.86 3.49
C GLY A 220 1.99 25.29 2.79
N LEU A 221 1.03 26.14 2.38
CA LEU A 221 -0.17 25.71 1.64
C LEU A 221 -0.02 25.77 0.12
N LYS A 222 1.00 26.44 -0.42
CA LYS A 222 1.23 26.53 -1.87
C LYS A 222 2.02 25.31 -2.36
N GLN A 223 1.62 24.73 -3.49
CA GLN A 223 2.44 23.74 -4.18
C GLN A 223 3.75 24.39 -4.63
N ARG A 224 4.88 23.88 -4.15
CA ARG A 224 6.22 24.45 -4.37
C ARG A 224 6.62 24.40 -5.84
N ILE A 225 6.35 23.29 -6.51
CA ILE A 225 6.57 23.12 -7.94
C ILE A 225 5.19 23.12 -8.61
N SER A 226 4.81 24.26 -9.19
CA SER A 226 3.48 24.50 -9.74
C SER A 226 3.43 24.30 -11.25
N GLY A 227 2.32 23.75 -11.75
CA GLY A 227 2.05 23.64 -13.19
C GLY A 227 1.85 24.98 -13.89
N CYS A 228 1.74 26.08 -13.15
CA CYS A 228 1.65 27.42 -13.74
C CYS A 228 3.02 28.03 -14.08
N ASP A 229 4.11 27.44 -13.61
CA ASP A 229 5.47 27.94 -13.85
C ASP A 229 6.01 27.47 -15.22
N PRO A 230 6.23 28.38 -16.19
CA PRO A 230 6.83 28.01 -17.47
C PRO A 230 8.34 27.72 -17.37
N GLU A 231 9.02 28.15 -16.30
CA GLU A 231 10.48 28.06 -16.17
C GLU A 231 10.88 27.63 -14.74
N PRO A 232 10.49 26.40 -14.29
CA PRO A 232 10.73 25.95 -12.92
C PRO A 232 12.22 25.76 -12.59
N GLY A 233 13.08 25.69 -13.62
CA GLY A 233 14.52 25.47 -13.48
C GLY A 233 14.89 24.09 -12.96
N PHE A 234 16.19 23.88 -12.70
CA PHE A 234 16.74 22.68 -12.04
C PHE A 234 16.28 21.34 -12.67
N GLY A 235 16.25 21.28 -14.00
CA GLY A 235 15.88 20.08 -14.76
C GLY A 235 14.40 19.71 -14.70
N LEU A 236 13.54 20.52 -14.06
CA LEU A 236 12.10 20.29 -14.01
C LEU A 236 11.42 20.65 -15.34
N ASN A 237 10.35 19.93 -15.67
CA ASN A 237 9.59 20.18 -16.89
C ASN A 237 8.75 21.46 -16.78
N PRO A 238 8.75 22.34 -17.81
CA PRO A 238 7.85 23.50 -17.89
C PRO A 238 6.39 23.11 -17.71
N ARG A 239 5.65 23.93 -16.95
CA ARG A 239 4.20 23.80 -16.74
C ARG A 239 3.74 22.45 -16.20
N GLN A 240 4.59 21.78 -15.43
CA GLN A 240 4.25 20.54 -14.74
C GLN A 240 4.32 20.76 -13.22
N GLY A 241 3.16 20.69 -12.57
CA GLY A 241 3.08 20.65 -11.12
C GLY A 241 3.66 19.34 -10.60
N ARG A 242 4.43 19.38 -9.51
CA ARG A 242 5.10 18.20 -8.96
C ARG A 242 4.94 18.14 -7.46
N GLY A 243 5.02 16.93 -6.91
CA GLY A 243 4.81 16.70 -5.49
C GLY A 243 5.59 15.50 -4.94
N ALA A 244 5.38 15.27 -3.65
CA ALA A 244 5.87 14.09 -2.93
C ALA A 244 4.65 13.39 -2.33
N THR A 245 3.85 12.74 -3.20
CA THR A 245 2.68 11.99 -2.75
C THR A 245 3.09 10.82 -1.85
N GLU A 246 2.19 10.39 -0.97
CA GLU A 246 2.40 9.31 0.00
C GLU A 246 1.36 8.21 -0.18
N ILE A 247 1.82 6.97 -0.25
CA ILE A 247 0.95 5.77 -0.30
C ILE A 247 1.35 4.83 0.83
N ASP A 248 0.42 4.59 1.74
CA ASP A 248 0.63 3.72 2.89
C ASP A 248 0.14 2.30 2.53
N ILE A 249 1.09 1.37 2.43
CA ILE A 249 0.80 -0.05 2.17
C ILE A 249 0.25 -0.69 3.44
N ALA A 250 0.82 -0.35 4.59
CA ALA A 250 0.33 -0.73 5.90
C ALA A 250 0.89 0.21 6.97
N GLU A 251 0.02 0.94 7.66
CA GLU A 251 0.32 1.58 8.93
C GLU A 251 -0.40 0.84 10.04
N VAL A 252 0.36 0.32 11.00
CA VAL A 252 -0.21 -0.49 12.07
C VAL A 252 -0.08 0.24 13.38
N ALA A 253 -1.14 0.20 14.18
CA ALA A 253 -1.00 0.45 15.61
C ALA A 253 -1.80 -0.61 16.40
N ASP A 254 -1.16 -1.11 17.45
CA ASP A 254 -1.77 -1.98 18.44
C ASP A 254 -2.17 -1.12 19.63
N SER A 255 -3.41 -1.26 20.13
CA SER A 255 -3.95 -0.42 21.19
C SER A 255 -4.03 -1.10 22.55
N LYS A 256 -3.93 -2.44 22.63
CA LYS A 256 -4.11 -3.20 23.90
C LYS A 256 -3.30 -4.49 23.98
N ASN A 257 -1.97 -4.42 23.87
CA ASN A 257 -1.06 -5.56 24.11
C ASN A 257 -1.43 -6.82 23.29
N GLY A 258 -1.65 -6.65 21.99
CA GLY A 258 -2.02 -7.73 21.05
C GLY A 258 -3.52 -7.89 20.82
N ALA A 259 -4.36 -7.06 21.45
CA ALA A 259 -5.81 -7.03 21.22
C ALA A 259 -6.24 -5.71 20.56
N ASN A 260 -7.12 -5.80 19.56
CA ASN A 260 -7.61 -4.66 18.77
C ASN A 260 -6.48 -3.94 18.02
N GLY A 261 -5.61 -4.71 17.36
CA GLY A 261 -4.72 -4.18 16.33
C GLY A 261 -5.55 -3.59 15.19
N TRP A 262 -5.16 -2.41 14.73
CA TRP A 262 -5.72 -1.82 13.52
C TRP A 262 -4.61 -1.52 12.52
N LEU A 263 -4.97 -1.63 11.25
CA LEU A 263 -4.12 -1.36 10.10
C LEU A 263 -4.84 -0.37 9.19
N ALA A 264 -4.20 0.75 8.89
CA ALA A 264 -4.63 1.67 7.86
C ALA A 264 -3.84 1.47 6.57
N THR A 265 -4.56 1.57 5.45
CA THR A 265 -4.03 1.65 4.09
C THR A 265 -4.53 2.97 3.50
N SER A 266 -3.65 3.72 2.86
CA SER A 266 -3.93 5.14 2.61
C SER A 266 -3.28 5.67 1.34
N LEU A 267 -3.96 6.64 0.72
CA LEU A 267 -3.35 7.61 -0.19
C LEU A 267 -3.50 9.00 0.43
N GLN A 268 -2.38 9.68 0.63
CA GLN A 268 -2.41 11.10 0.99
C GLN A 268 -2.33 11.93 -0.29
N ALA A 269 -3.27 12.84 -0.47
CA ALA A 269 -3.40 13.61 -1.71
C ALA A 269 -3.76 15.07 -1.44
N ALA A 270 -3.06 15.97 -2.11
CA ALA A 270 -3.42 17.38 -2.24
C ALA A 270 -3.52 17.77 -3.73
N PRO A 271 -4.39 18.74 -4.09
CA PRO A 271 -5.30 19.48 -3.21
C PRO A 271 -6.44 18.64 -2.63
N ALA A 272 -6.82 18.94 -1.39
CA ALA A 272 -7.98 18.34 -0.75
C ALA A 272 -9.28 18.73 -1.45
N ILE A 273 -10.32 17.93 -1.25
CA ILE A 273 -11.66 18.31 -1.65
C ILE A 273 -12.21 19.45 -0.76
N PRO A 274 -13.19 20.23 -1.26
CA PRO A 274 -13.78 21.33 -0.51
C PRO A 274 -14.36 20.93 0.84
N LYS A 275 -14.32 21.85 1.81
CA LYS A 275 -14.72 21.59 3.21
C LYS A 275 -16.15 21.04 3.33
N PHE A 276 -17.07 21.48 2.46
CA PHE A 276 -18.47 21.04 2.46
C PHE A 276 -18.65 19.52 2.23
N PHE A 277 -17.72 18.86 1.55
CA PHE A 277 -17.76 17.42 1.29
C PHE A 277 -16.90 16.61 2.26
N ARG A 278 -16.11 17.28 3.12
CA ARG A 278 -15.23 16.62 4.10
C ARG A 278 -16.03 16.20 5.33
N PRO A 279 -15.96 14.92 5.75
CA PRO A 279 -16.59 14.47 6.97
C PRO A 279 -15.92 15.15 8.17
N ALA A 280 -16.68 15.34 9.25
CA ALA A 280 -16.09 15.77 10.50
C ALA A 280 -15.22 14.64 11.08
N HIS A 281 -14.19 15.01 11.83
CA HIS A 281 -13.31 14.06 12.50
C HIS A 281 -14.12 13.11 13.41
N GLY A 282 -13.92 11.79 13.23
CA GLY A 282 -14.65 10.75 13.96
C GLY A 282 -16.02 10.39 13.37
N GLU A 283 -16.48 11.09 12.34
CA GLU A 283 -17.74 10.78 11.65
C GLU A 283 -17.49 9.94 10.40
N MET A 284 -18.40 9.03 10.09
CA MET A 284 -18.35 8.25 8.84
C MET A 284 -18.52 9.17 7.62
N PRO A 285 -17.84 8.87 6.49
CA PRO A 285 -18.08 9.63 5.28
C PRO A 285 -19.50 9.40 4.78
N SER A 286 -20.16 10.51 4.43
CA SER A 286 -21.52 10.50 3.92
C SER A 286 -21.63 9.67 2.64
N GLY A 287 -22.73 8.92 2.54
CA GLY A 287 -23.03 8.05 1.41
C GLY A 287 -22.32 6.70 1.42
N TYR A 288 -21.54 6.35 2.46
CA TYR A 288 -21.08 4.97 2.68
C TYR A 288 -21.86 4.32 3.81
N ARG A 289 -22.25 3.05 3.62
CA ARG A 289 -22.88 2.24 4.67
C ARG A 289 -22.35 0.81 4.66
N ALA A 290 -22.36 0.17 5.82
CA ALA A 290 -22.12 -1.26 5.92
C ALA A 290 -23.34 -2.03 5.42
N ASP A 291 -23.12 -3.05 4.59
CA ASP A 291 -24.13 -4.02 4.23
C ASP A 291 -24.53 -4.85 5.47
N PRO A 292 -25.82 -4.92 5.84
CA PRO A 292 -26.25 -5.60 7.07
C PRO A 292 -25.97 -7.11 7.10
N GLY A 293 -25.84 -7.76 5.94
CA GLY A 293 -25.61 -9.20 5.85
C GLY A 293 -24.13 -9.58 5.89
N THR A 294 -23.29 -8.80 5.22
CA THR A 294 -21.86 -9.10 5.01
C THR A 294 -20.93 -8.22 5.84
N GLY A 295 -21.42 -7.12 6.40
CA GLY A 295 -20.62 -6.12 7.11
C GLY A 295 -19.69 -5.28 6.22
N ARG A 296 -19.71 -5.50 4.89
CA ARG A 296 -18.84 -4.78 3.95
C ARG A 296 -19.33 -3.37 3.71
N TRP A 297 -18.39 -2.42 3.69
CA TRP A 297 -18.70 -1.03 3.39
C TRP A 297 -18.76 -0.80 1.88
N ALA A 298 -19.81 -0.12 1.44
CA ALA A 298 -19.96 0.28 0.05
C ALA A 298 -20.64 1.64 -0.04
N LEU A 299 -20.53 2.26 -1.22
CA LEU A 299 -21.32 3.42 -1.57
C LEU A 299 -22.80 3.02 -1.53
N ASP A 300 -23.60 3.74 -0.76
CA ASP A 300 -25.05 3.56 -0.69
C ASP A 300 -25.66 3.82 -2.08
N PRO A 301 -26.37 2.85 -2.67
CA PRO A 301 -27.02 3.02 -3.97
C PRO A 301 -27.98 4.22 -4.03
N ASP A 302 -28.59 4.58 -2.90
CA ASP A 302 -29.49 5.73 -2.78
C ASP A 302 -28.70 7.05 -2.75
N ALA A 303 -27.51 7.04 -2.14
CA ALA A 303 -26.57 8.17 -2.20
C ALA A 303 -25.90 8.31 -3.59
N ALA A 304 -25.80 7.22 -4.35
CA ALA A 304 -25.32 7.25 -5.73
C ALA A 304 -26.30 7.94 -6.69
N HIS A 305 -27.61 7.90 -6.41
CA HIS A 305 -28.67 8.52 -7.23
C HIS A 305 -28.99 9.97 -6.84
N ALA A 306 -28.77 10.35 -5.59
CA ALA A 306 -28.91 11.74 -5.17
C ALA A 306 -27.68 12.53 -5.64
N ALA A 307 -27.79 13.18 -6.80
CA ALA A 307 -26.82 14.17 -7.32
C ALA A 307 -26.56 15.38 -6.37
N ARG A 308 -27.11 15.34 -5.14
CA ARG A 308 -26.98 16.34 -4.07
C ARG A 308 -26.61 15.74 -2.70
N SER A 309 -26.52 14.41 -2.54
CA SER A 309 -25.98 13.84 -1.31
C SER A 309 -24.46 13.81 -1.41
N ALA A 310 -23.81 14.69 -0.67
CA ALA A 310 -22.37 14.79 -0.54
C ALA A 310 -21.76 13.42 -0.27
N THR A 311 -20.79 12.99 -1.08
CA THR A 311 -19.94 11.84 -0.77
C THR A 311 -18.51 12.33 -0.86
N TRP A 312 -17.78 12.25 0.26
CA TRP A 312 -16.40 12.74 0.38
C TRP A 312 -15.55 12.27 -0.82
N TYR A 313 -15.51 10.96 -1.06
CA TYR A 313 -14.91 10.37 -2.24
C TYR A 313 -15.88 9.41 -2.92
N ARG A 314 -15.86 9.35 -4.25
CA ARG A 314 -16.52 8.29 -5.04
C ARG A 314 -15.45 7.27 -5.47
N GLY A 315 -15.84 6.04 -5.78
CA GLY A 315 -14.89 5.02 -6.24
C GLY A 315 -13.98 4.42 -5.17
N LEU A 316 -14.27 4.65 -3.89
CA LEU A 316 -13.65 3.87 -2.81
C LEU A 316 -14.32 2.49 -2.74
N ARG A 317 -13.50 1.45 -2.66
CA ARG A 317 -13.95 0.06 -2.58
C ARG A 317 -13.38 -0.56 -1.31
N PHE A 318 -14.24 -1.15 -0.48
CA PHE A 318 -13.83 -1.81 0.74
C PHE A 318 -14.07 -3.31 0.63
N GLY A 319 -13.04 -4.08 0.98
CA GLY A 319 -13.05 -5.53 0.98
C GLY A 319 -13.14 -6.11 2.39
N GLY A 320 -12.52 -7.27 2.57
CA GLY A 320 -12.56 -8.05 3.80
C GLY A 320 -13.79 -8.96 3.91
N ASN A 321 -13.80 -9.81 4.93
CA ASN A 321 -14.71 -10.96 5.07
C ASN A 321 -14.34 -12.17 4.18
N GLU A 322 -13.17 -12.14 3.53
CA GLU A 322 -12.47 -13.31 2.98
C GLU A 322 -11.33 -13.74 3.92
N SER A 323 -11.01 -15.05 3.95
CA SER A 323 -9.72 -15.62 4.41
C SER A 323 -9.04 -14.91 5.60
N ASN A 324 -9.61 -15.00 6.82
CA ASN A 324 -9.02 -14.47 8.07
C ASN A 324 -8.71 -12.95 8.07
N THR A 325 -9.33 -12.18 7.17
CA THR A 325 -9.21 -10.72 7.11
C THR A 325 -10.54 -10.06 7.48
N PRO A 326 -10.61 -9.31 8.59
CA PRO A 326 -11.83 -8.64 9.03
C PRO A 326 -12.39 -7.66 7.97
N PRO A 327 -13.69 -7.33 8.02
CA PRO A 327 -14.27 -6.31 7.15
C PRO A 327 -13.53 -4.97 7.30
N VAL A 328 -13.21 -4.37 6.15
CA VAL A 328 -12.53 -3.08 6.09
C VAL A 328 -13.58 -1.97 6.07
N LYS A 329 -13.32 -0.90 6.82
CA LYS A 329 -14.20 0.27 6.89
C LYS A 329 -13.45 1.56 6.53
N PRO A 330 -14.16 2.64 6.17
CA PRO A 330 -13.54 3.95 6.05
C PRO A 330 -12.81 4.33 7.34
N PHE A 331 -11.61 4.87 7.21
CA PHE A 331 -10.87 5.40 8.36
C PHE A 331 -11.48 6.73 8.80
N VAL A 332 -11.98 6.79 10.02
CA VAL A 332 -12.67 7.98 10.56
C VAL A 332 -11.81 8.82 11.50
N ASN A 333 -10.64 8.32 11.89
CA ASN A 333 -9.81 8.98 12.89
C ASN A 333 -9.08 10.19 12.30
N TRP A 334 -8.71 10.17 11.02
CA TRP A 334 -8.05 11.33 10.41
C TRP A 334 -8.31 11.41 8.92
N TYR A 335 -8.70 12.60 8.45
CA TYR A 335 -9.05 12.88 7.05
C TYR A 335 -8.04 13.78 6.33
N GLY A 336 -6.91 14.08 6.97
CA GLY A 336 -5.83 14.88 6.39
C GLY A 336 -5.90 16.36 6.73
N ALA A 337 -4.79 17.07 6.47
CA ALA A 337 -4.60 18.47 6.81
C ALA A 337 -5.60 19.41 6.06
N PRO A 338 -5.73 20.70 6.44
CA PRO A 338 -6.70 21.61 5.81
C PRO A 338 -6.67 21.71 4.27
N TYR A 339 -5.58 21.29 3.61
CA TYR A 339 -5.38 21.30 2.14
C TYR A 339 -5.04 19.94 1.54
N ALA A 340 -5.01 18.89 2.36
CA ALA A 340 -4.64 17.54 1.97
C ALA A 340 -5.63 16.52 2.52
N ASP A 341 -6.10 15.58 1.73
CA ASP A 341 -6.94 14.48 2.18
C ASP A 341 -6.14 13.20 2.39
N THR A 342 -6.62 12.35 3.30
CA THR A 342 -6.11 10.99 3.52
C THR A 342 -7.18 9.96 3.16
N LEU A 343 -7.19 9.45 1.94
CA LEU A 343 -8.16 8.44 1.49
C LEU A 343 -7.76 7.09 2.08
N ALA A 344 -8.47 6.61 3.10
CA ALA A 344 -8.00 5.47 3.87
C ALA A 344 -9.06 4.38 4.14
N GLY A 345 -8.61 3.13 4.02
CA GLY A 345 -9.30 1.93 4.49
C GLY A 345 -8.65 1.40 5.75
N CYS A 346 -9.47 1.12 6.77
CA CYS A 346 -9.03 0.63 8.07
C CYS A 346 -9.52 -0.79 8.31
N THR A 347 -8.58 -1.68 8.63
CA THR A 347 -8.84 -3.06 9.05
C THR A 347 -8.61 -3.16 10.56
N GLU A 348 -9.66 -3.46 11.33
CA GLU A 348 -9.57 -3.63 12.78
C GLU A 348 -9.68 -5.12 13.15
N GLY A 349 -9.10 -5.51 14.28
CA GLY A 349 -9.20 -6.88 14.80
C GLY A 349 -8.19 -7.86 14.18
N LEU A 350 -7.14 -7.33 13.53
CA LEU A 350 -5.99 -8.12 13.08
C LEU A 350 -5.06 -8.41 14.28
N ASN A 351 -5.42 -9.40 15.10
CA ASN A 351 -4.72 -9.69 16.36
C ASN A 351 -3.45 -10.54 16.18
N ASP A 352 -3.21 -11.11 15.00
CA ASP A 352 -2.05 -11.97 14.71
C ASP A 352 -0.86 -11.22 14.08
N LEU A 353 -0.94 -9.88 13.95
CA LEU A 353 0.10 -9.04 13.31
C LEU A 353 1.47 -9.15 13.98
N SER A 354 1.51 -9.50 15.27
CA SER A 354 2.75 -9.72 16.03
C SER A 354 3.18 -11.19 16.13
N GLU A 355 2.33 -12.09 15.65
CA GLU A 355 2.46 -13.53 15.87
C GLU A 355 3.05 -14.24 14.65
N ARG A 356 2.75 -13.75 13.45
CA ARG A 356 3.23 -14.32 12.18
C ARG A 356 3.51 -13.24 11.13
N TYR A 357 4.24 -13.64 10.09
CA TYR A 357 4.36 -12.85 8.88
C TYR A 357 3.04 -12.85 8.10
N ARG A 358 2.64 -11.67 7.64
CA ARG A 358 1.54 -11.47 6.68
C ARG A 358 2.07 -10.79 5.43
N LYS A 359 1.46 -11.11 4.29
CA LYS A 359 1.76 -10.47 3.00
C LYS A 359 0.91 -9.21 2.83
N PHE A 360 1.56 -8.06 2.72
CA PHE A 360 0.94 -6.78 2.39
C PHE A 360 1.27 -6.43 0.96
N ARG A 361 0.26 -6.34 0.12
CA ARG A 361 0.44 -6.13 -1.32
C ARG A 361 -0.35 -4.90 -1.78
N LEU A 362 0.29 -4.09 -2.61
CA LEU A 362 -0.31 -2.97 -3.31
C LEU A 362 -0.16 -3.18 -4.81
N GLU A 363 -1.28 -3.14 -5.53
CA GLU A 363 -1.32 -2.99 -6.98
C GLU A 363 -1.58 -1.53 -7.32
N TRP A 364 -0.71 -0.96 -8.15
CA TRP A 364 -0.69 0.44 -8.50
C TRP A 364 -0.62 0.61 -10.00
N GLN A 365 -1.66 1.23 -10.57
CA GLN A 365 -1.67 1.71 -11.94
C GLN A 365 -1.83 3.23 -11.94
N GLU A 366 -0.86 3.91 -12.52
CA GLU A 366 -0.79 5.37 -12.67
C GLU A 366 -1.72 5.93 -13.75
N GLY A 367 -1.90 7.26 -13.74
CA GLY A 367 -2.58 8.01 -14.79
C GLY A 367 -4.11 7.85 -14.83
N ASP A 368 -4.70 8.27 -15.95
CA ASP A 368 -6.15 8.20 -16.20
C ASP A 368 -6.61 6.75 -16.34
N GLY A 369 -7.73 6.40 -15.68
CA GLY A 369 -8.18 5.01 -15.52
C GLY A 369 -7.26 4.18 -14.60
N GLY A 370 -6.35 4.82 -13.88
CA GLY A 370 -5.48 4.21 -12.88
C GLY A 370 -6.23 3.76 -11.63
N HIS A 371 -5.54 3.03 -10.77
CA HIS A 371 -6.08 2.58 -9.49
C HIS A 371 -4.98 2.23 -8.49
N LEU A 372 -5.36 2.22 -7.22
CA LEU A 372 -4.63 1.56 -6.13
C LEU A 372 -5.53 0.46 -5.55
N ARG A 373 -4.97 -0.73 -5.32
CA ARG A 373 -5.67 -1.86 -4.69
C ARG A 373 -4.76 -2.53 -3.68
N TRP A 374 -5.22 -2.63 -2.43
CA TRP A 374 -4.50 -3.24 -1.34
C TRP A 374 -5.01 -4.64 -1.06
N PHE A 375 -4.10 -5.52 -0.69
CA PHE A 375 -4.36 -6.90 -0.34
C PHE A 375 -3.59 -7.29 0.93
N ILE A 376 -4.22 -8.09 1.78
CA ILE A 376 -3.60 -8.75 2.93
C ILE A 376 -3.78 -10.26 2.74
N ASP A 377 -2.67 -11.00 2.69
CA ASP A 377 -2.67 -12.45 2.43
C ASP A 377 -3.55 -12.82 1.22
N ASP A 378 -3.36 -12.07 0.12
CA ASP A 378 -4.09 -12.17 -1.15
C ASP A 378 -5.59 -11.80 -1.09
N ALA A 379 -6.14 -11.46 0.08
CA ALA A 379 -7.50 -10.95 0.20
C ALA A 379 -7.55 -9.44 -0.08
N PHE A 380 -8.45 -9.01 -0.98
CA PHE A 380 -8.67 -7.59 -1.26
C PHE A 380 -9.22 -6.87 -0.02
N VAL A 381 -8.60 -5.74 0.36
CA VAL A 381 -8.97 -4.98 1.55
C VAL A 381 -9.46 -3.57 1.24
N PHE A 382 -8.82 -2.86 0.32
CA PHE A 382 -9.16 -1.48 -0.01
C PHE A 382 -8.79 -1.17 -1.44
N GLY A 383 -9.49 -0.23 -2.08
CA GLY A 383 -9.14 0.25 -3.40
C GLY A 383 -9.65 1.65 -3.70
N ILE A 384 -8.87 2.37 -4.49
CA ILE A 384 -9.14 3.73 -4.96
C ILE A 384 -9.05 3.71 -6.49
N GLY A 385 -10.16 3.99 -7.18
CA GLY A 385 -10.16 4.25 -8.62
C GLY A 385 -9.88 5.71 -8.95
N ASP A 386 -9.51 6.01 -10.20
CA ASP A 386 -9.25 7.37 -10.68
C ASP A 386 -10.47 8.29 -10.56
N GLU A 387 -11.69 7.74 -10.56
CA GLU A 387 -12.92 8.48 -10.31
C GLU A 387 -12.96 9.18 -8.94
N ALA A 388 -12.17 8.69 -7.96
CA ALA A 388 -12.01 9.31 -6.65
C ALA A 388 -11.24 10.64 -6.73
N LEU A 389 -10.35 10.77 -7.71
CA LEU A 389 -9.42 11.89 -7.84
C LEU A 389 -9.92 12.95 -8.84
N GLY A 390 -11.18 12.84 -9.28
CA GLY A 390 -11.82 13.79 -10.21
C GLY A 390 -11.99 15.21 -9.64
N ARG A 391 -12.37 16.16 -10.51
CA ARG A 391 -12.67 17.55 -10.10
C ARG A 391 -13.87 17.61 -9.16
N TYR A 392 -13.81 18.47 -8.14
CA TYR A 392 -14.92 18.78 -7.24
C TYR A 392 -15.28 20.26 -7.30
N THR A 393 -16.56 20.55 -7.06
CA THR A 393 -17.07 21.92 -6.92
C THR A 393 -18.18 21.91 -5.88
N ALA A 394 -18.00 22.71 -4.82
CA ALA A 394 -18.99 22.92 -3.77
C ALA A 394 -19.38 24.40 -3.78
N CYS A 395 -20.67 24.71 -3.74
CA CYS A 395 -21.13 26.08 -3.55
C CYS A 395 -22.11 26.14 -2.39
N GLY A 396 -21.95 27.11 -1.50
CA GLY A 396 -22.81 27.27 -0.33
C GLY A 396 -22.63 28.62 0.36
N GLN A 397 -23.54 28.91 1.29
CA GLN A 397 -23.35 30.05 2.19
C GLN A 397 -22.24 29.76 3.19
N SER A 398 -21.30 30.68 3.31
CA SER A 398 -20.24 30.70 4.29
C SER A 398 -20.84 30.73 5.70
N PRO A 399 -20.39 29.85 6.61
CA PRO A 399 -20.90 29.80 7.97
C PRO A 399 -20.41 30.96 8.85
N THR A 400 -19.54 31.84 8.35
CA THR A 400 -18.89 32.90 9.14
C THR A 400 -19.24 34.33 8.71
N ASP A 401 -19.61 34.55 7.45
CA ASP A 401 -19.85 35.90 6.91
C ASP A 401 -21.03 35.98 5.92
N ASP A 402 -21.90 34.96 5.87
CA ASP A 402 -23.10 34.86 5.02
C ASP A 402 -22.85 34.98 3.50
N ALA A 403 -21.58 35.05 3.06
CA ALA A 403 -21.22 35.11 1.65
C ALA A 403 -21.54 33.79 0.94
N PHE A 404 -22.09 33.84 -0.28
CA PHE A 404 -22.21 32.63 -1.10
C PHE A 404 -20.87 32.36 -1.79
N LEU A 405 -20.21 31.27 -1.39
CA LEU A 405 -18.88 30.90 -1.88
C LEU A 405 -18.95 29.59 -2.66
N CYS A 406 -18.17 29.52 -3.74
CA CYS A 406 -17.86 28.27 -4.42
C CYS A 406 -16.40 27.90 -4.17
N GLU A 407 -16.17 26.71 -3.64
CA GLU A 407 -14.85 26.10 -3.47
C GLU A 407 -14.68 24.99 -4.51
N HIS A 408 -13.47 24.85 -5.04
CA HIS A 408 -13.15 23.88 -6.08
C HIS A 408 -11.91 23.09 -5.70
N ALA A 409 -11.89 21.81 -6.05
CA ALA A 409 -10.67 21.02 -6.09
C ALA A 409 -10.42 20.58 -7.53
N PRO A 410 -9.21 20.80 -8.09
CA PRO A 410 -8.90 20.35 -9.42
C PRO A 410 -8.85 18.82 -9.48
N LYS A 411 -8.69 18.27 -10.69
CA LYS A 411 -8.45 16.85 -10.87
C LYS A 411 -7.06 16.56 -10.31
N ARG A 412 -6.98 15.62 -9.36
CA ARG A 412 -5.72 15.07 -8.89
C ARG A 412 -5.34 13.91 -9.79
N THR A 413 -4.06 13.66 -9.94
CA THR A 413 -3.55 12.53 -10.73
C THR A 413 -3.38 11.33 -9.81
N MET A 414 -3.74 10.14 -10.30
CA MET A 414 -3.26 8.92 -9.67
C MET A 414 -1.72 8.96 -9.65
N PRO A 415 -1.04 8.74 -8.51
CA PRO A 415 0.38 9.05 -8.37
C PRO A 415 1.20 8.53 -9.55
N ALA A 416 1.99 9.42 -10.15
CA ALA A 416 2.85 9.14 -11.30
C ALA A 416 4.33 9.46 -11.02
N GLU A 417 4.61 10.04 -9.85
CA GLU A 417 5.97 10.33 -9.38
C GLU A 417 6.80 9.04 -9.23
N PRO A 418 8.12 9.07 -9.45
CA PRO A 418 8.99 7.99 -8.99
C PRO A 418 8.94 7.93 -7.46
N MET A 419 8.58 6.77 -6.90
CA MET A 419 8.43 6.60 -5.45
C MET A 419 9.50 5.70 -4.88
N SER A 420 9.95 6.04 -3.68
CA SER A 420 10.85 5.24 -2.86
C SER A 420 10.10 4.48 -1.77
N ILE A 421 10.66 3.35 -1.34
CA ILE A 421 10.13 2.51 -0.27
C ILE A 421 10.65 3.03 1.07
N VAL A 422 9.76 3.12 2.06
CA VAL A 422 10.09 3.48 3.43
C VAL A 422 9.54 2.41 4.38
N LEU A 423 10.41 1.88 5.23
CA LEU A 423 10.08 0.90 6.27
C LEU A 423 10.53 1.46 7.61
N ASN A 424 9.63 1.63 8.57
CA ASN A 424 10.02 2.12 9.90
C ASN A 424 9.16 1.53 11.01
N SER A 425 9.69 1.64 12.22
CA SER A 425 8.94 1.37 13.45
C SER A 425 8.93 2.65 14.29
N ALA A 426 7.89 3.47 14.14
CA ALA A 426 7.72 4.69 14.93
C ALA A 426 7.23 4.36 16.36
N LEU A 427 7.40 5.30 17.30
CA LEU A 427 6.87 5.20 18.66
C LEU A 427 6.17 6.50 19.06
N GLY A 428 4.97 6.38 19.63
CA GLY A 428 4.18 7.50 20.14
C GLY A 428 3.62 8.40 19.05
N SER A 429 3.64 9.72 19.28
CA SER A 429 2.96 10.77 18.49
C SER A 429 1.43 10.80 18.64
N TRP A 430 0.76 11.55 17.77
CA TRP A 430 -0.70 11.67 17.72
C TRP A 430 -1.38 10.36 17.30
N ASN A 431 -0.74 9.53 16.46
CA ASN A 431 -1.36 8.30 15.91
C ASN A 431 -0.98 7.03 16.71
N GLY A 432 0.28 6.92 17.16
CA GLY A 432 0.72 5.79 18.00
C GLY A 432 0.29 5.89 19.47
N GLY A 433 -0.10 7.08 19.94
CA GLY A 433 -0.60 7.31 21.31
C GLY A 433 0.48 7.50 22.38
N ALA A 434 0.15 8.21 23.46
CA ALA A 434 1.10 8.58 24.52
C ALA A 434 1.56 7.42 25.44
N SER A 435 1.03 6.21 25.24
CA SER A 435 1.08 5.11 26.21
C SER A 435 2.20 4.09 25.99
N ALA A 436 3.08 4.31 25.01
CA ALA A 436 4.16 3.38 24.62
C ALA A 436 5.15 2.98 25.72
N THR A 437 5.04 3.58 26.89
CA THR A 437 6.06 3.64 27.94
C THR A 437 5.86 2.65 29.09
N ARG A 438 4.83 1.79 29.05
CA ARG A 438 4.56 0.80 30.11
C ARG A 438 4.64 -0.64 29.61
N GLY A 439 5.87 -1.13 29.39
CA GLY A 439 6.19 -2.58 29.41
C GLY A 439 6.38 -3.29 28.07
N SER A 440 6.21 -2.64 26.92
CA SER A 440 6.26 -3.30 25.59
C SER A 440 7.56 -3.10 24.82
N LEU A 441 8.59 -2.49 25.42
CA LEU A 441 9.90 -2.25 24.79
C LEU A 441 10.92 -3.32 25.22
N PRO A 442 11.84 -3.74 24.32
CA PRO A 442 11.96 -3.33 22.93
C PRO A 442 10.85 -3.91 22.04
N GLY A 443 10.44 -3.15 21.02
CA GLY A 443 9.57 -3.60 19.94
C GLY A 443 10.37 -3.96 18.71
N HIS A 444 9.89 -4.94 17.96
CA HIS A 444 10.58 -5.48 16.79
C HIS A 444 9.63 -5.58 15.59
N LEU A 445 9.94 -4.84 14.53
CA LEU A 445 9.37 -5.03 13.21
C LEU A 445 10.31 -5.96 12.42
N TYR A 446 9.77 -7.05 11.91
CA TYR A 446 10.46 -7.97 11.04
C TYR A 446 9.91 -7.90 9.62
N VAL A 447 10.78 -7.91 8.62
CA VAL A 447 10.39 -8.01 7.20
C VAL A 447 11.16 -9.17 6.57
N ASP A 448 10.41 -10.16 6.10
CA ASP A 448 10.91 -11.38 5.46
C ASP A 448 11.38 -11.07 4.05
N HIS A 449 10.54 -10.39 3.26
CA HIS A 449 10.91 -9.96 1.91
C HIS A 449 10.23 -8.65 1.52
N VAL A 450 10.86 -7.95 0.58
CA VAL A 450 10.26 -6.89 -0.22
C VAL A 450 10.44 -7.26 -1.69
N ARG A 451 9.36 -7.25 -2.47
CA ARG A 451 9.39 -7.59 -3.90
C ARG A 451 8.55 -6.61 -4.70
N VAL A 452 9.03 -6.22 -5.88
CA VAL A 452 8.33 -5.33 -6.81
C VAL A 452 8.31 -5.95 -8.20
N TRP A 453 7.14 -5.95 -8.84
CA TRP A 453 6.93 -6.44 -10.18
C TRP A 453 6.27 -5.39 -11.07
N GLN A 454 6.64 -5.38 -12.35
CA GLN A 454 6.04 -4.50 -13.35
C GLN A 454 5.73 -5.27 -14.63
N ARG A 455 4.75 -4.78 -15.40
CA ARG A 455 4.47 -5.35 -16.72
C ARG A 455 5.67 -5.09 -17.63
N ALA A 456 6.03 -6.07 -18.45
CA ALA A 456 7.18 -5.97 -19.34
C ALA A 456 7.07 -4.80 -20.35
N ASP A 457 5.85 -4.39 -20.72
CA ASP A 457 5.57 -3.26 -21.60
C ASP A 457 5.43 -1.90 -20.87
N ARG A 458 5.49 -1.89 -19.53
CA ARG A 458 5.36 -0.69 -18.68
C ARG A 458 6.44 -0.59 -17.61
N LEU A 459 7.66 -1.09 -17.88
CA LEU A 459 8.79 -0.96 -16.97
C LEU A 459 9.11 0.52 -16.72
N ASN A 460 9.10 0.95 -15.46
CA ASN A 460 9.41 2.29 -15.01
C ASN A 460 10.14 2.22 -13.66
N VAL A 461 11.47 2.07 -13.74
CA VAL A 461 12.40 1.86 -12.63
C VAL A 461 13.54 2.86 -12.72
N GLY A 462 13.66 3.71 -11.72
CA GLY A 462 14.63 4.80 -11.65
C GLY A 462 14.05 6.00 -10.90
N CYS A 463 14.94 6.80 -10.32
CA CYS A 463 14.53 7.95 -9.51
C CYS A 463 14.39 9.26 -10.30
N ASP A 464 14.80 9.27 -11.57
CA ASP A 464 14.85 10.47 -12.42
C ASP A 464 14.28 10.19 -13.83
N PRO A 465 12.99 9.80 -13.93
CA PRO A 465 12.35 9.59 -15.22
C PRO A 465 12.21 10.92 -15.99
N PRO A 466 12.36 10.97 -17.32
CA PRO A 466 12.34 12.24 -18.05
C PRO A 466 10.99 12.97 -18.01
N ASP A 467 9.87 12.25 -17.81
CA ASP A 467 8.55 12.85 -17.62
C ASP A 467 8.28 13.32 -16.19
N HIS A 468 9.10 12.88 -15.21
CA HIS A 468 9.03 13.29 -13.81
C HIS A 468 10.44 13.45 -13.19
N PRO A 469 11.29 14.35 -13.73
CA PRO A 469 12.67 14.50 -13.28
C PRO A 469 12.75 14.94 -11.81
N THR A 470 13.77 14.49 -11.09
CA THR A 470 14.00 14.82 -9.67
C THR A 470 15.46 15.14 -9.36
N LYS A 471 16.41 14.62 -10.15
CA LYS A 471 17.82 14.61 -9.80
C LYS A 471 18.42 16.01 -9.67
N GLU A 472 18.30 16.82 -10.72
CA GLU A 472 18.89 18.16 -10.75
C GLU A 472 18.28 19.06 -9.66
N TYR A 473 16.97 18.94 -9.43
CA TYR A 473 16.29 19.63 -8.34
C TYR A 473 16.86 19.25 -6.97
N ILE A 474 17.01 17.96 -6.68
CA ILE A 474 17.55 17.49 -5.40
C ILE A 474 19.02 17.93 -5.23
N ASP A 475 19.83 17.77 -6.28
CA ASP A 475 21.26 18.12 -6.27
C ASP A 475 21.49 19.63 -6.09
N ALA A 476 20.60 20.47 -6.62
CA ALA A 476 20.66 21.92 -6.43
C ALA A 476 20.20 22.39 -5.03
N HIS A 477 19.50 21.55 -4.26
CA HIS A 477 18.92 21.91 -2.97
C HIS A 477 19.38 21.00 -1.80
N PRO A 478 20.69 20.75 -1.63
CA PRO A 478 21.19 19.72 -0.70
C PRO A 478 20.80 19.96 0.77
N LEU A 479 20.61 21.21 1.18
CA LEU A 479 20.19 21.56 2.54
C LEU A 479 18.79 21.05 2.89
N LEU A 480 17.92 20.85 1.91
CA LEU A 480 16.56 20.33 2.14
C LEU A 480 16.56 18.83 2.40
N TYR A 481 17.51 18.11 1.80
CA TYR A 481 17.54 16.65 1.75
C TYR A 481 18.55 16.04 2.71
N GLY A 482 19.50 16.82 3.24
CA GLY A 482 20.61 16.33 4.04
C GLY A 482 21.66 15.59 3.21
N GLU A 483 22.43 14.70 3.86
CA GLU A 483 23.51 13.99 3.20
C GLU A 483 23.01 13.13 2.02
N PRO A 484 23.62 13.25 0.83
CA PRO A 484 23.30 12.38 -0.31
C PRO A 484 23.51 10.91 0.03
N VAL A 485 22.66 10.05 -0.54
CA VAL A 485 22.79 8.60 -0.40
C VAL A 485 23.90 8.05 -1.30
N LEU A 486 24.57 7.00 -0.84
CA LEU A 486 25.64 6.31 -1.59
C LEU A 486 25.43 4.79 -1.58
N PRO A 487 25.55 4.07 -2.72
CA PRO A 487 25.51 4.63 -4.08
C PRO A 487 24.15 5.27 -4.38
N ARG A 488 24.11 6.16 -5.39
CA ARG A 488 22.87 6.68 -5.96
C ARG A 488 22.26 5.69 -6.96
N SER A 489 21.01 5.95 -7.35
CA SER A 489 20.24 5.10 -8.28
C SER A 489 21.02 4.71 -9.53
N GLU A 490 21.46 5.71 -10.30
CA GLU A 490 22.16 5.55 -11.57
C GLU A 490 23.55 4.88 -11.46
N ASP A 491 24.22 5.04 -10.32
CA ASP A 491 25.51 4.41 -10.04
C ASP A 491 25.35 2.93 -9.66
N ALA A 492 24.24 2.58 -9.01
CA ALA A 492 23.95 1.23 -8.56
C ALA A 492 23.32 0.39 -9.67
N CYS A 493 22.44 0.99 -10.48
CA CYS A 493 21.87 0.37 -11.65
C CYS A 493 21.36 1.37 -12.68
N LYS A 494 21.51 1.01 -13.96
CA LYS A 494 20.93 1.73 -15.08
C LYS A 494 19.39 1.77 -14.98
N PRO A 495 18.76 2.96 -15.02
CA PRO A 495 17.32 3.08 -15.00
C PRO A 495 16.67 2.57 -16.30
N ILE A 496 15.40 2.18 -16.20
CA ILE A 496 14.56 1.68 -17.29
C ILE A 496 13.27 2.50 -17.27
N TYR A 497 13.02 3.26 -18.33
CA TYR A 497 11.83 4.10 -18.44
C TYR A 497 11.01 3.70 -19.68
N PRO A 498 9.67 3.78 -19.60
CA PRO A 498 8.82 3.44 -20.73
C PRO A 498 8.93 4.52 -21.83
N PRO A 499 8.59 4.22 -23.10
CA PRO A 499 8.62 5.21 -24.17
C PRO A 499 7.83 6.48 -23.84
N ARG A 500 6.66 6.34 -23.21
CA ARG A 500 5.82 7.46 -22.77
C ARG A 500 6.56 8.47 -21.87
N ALA A 501 7.54 8.01 -21.08
CA ALA A 501 8.30 8.89 -20.21
C ALA A 501 9.38 9.67 -20.98
N ARG A 502 9.81 9.19 -22.15
CA ARG A 502 10.79 9.86 -23.03
C ARG A 502 10.12 10.77 -24.04
N ASP A 503 8.92 10.39 -24.47
CA ASP A 503 8.14 11.08 -25.50
C ASP A 503 7.12 12.06 -24.90
N ALA A 504 7.09 12.22 -23.56
CA ALA A 504 6.22 13.16 -22.89
C ALA A 504 6.47 14.57 -23.46
N PRO A 505 5.46 15.20 -24.10
CA PRO A 505 5.67 16.50 -24.73
C PRO A 505 6.03 17.51 -23.65
N LEU A 506 7.18 18.18 -23.82
CA LEU A 506 7.44 19.45 -23.17
C LEU A 506 6.23 20.34 -23.47
N ALA A 507 5.59 20.89 -22.44
CA ALA A 507 4.38 21.69 -22.63
C ALA A 507 4.61 22.72 -23.75
N PRO A 508 3.70 22.84 -24.74
CA PRO A 508 3.94 23.74 -25.86
C PRO A 508 4.12 25.18 -25.36
N ASP A 509 5.13 25.86 -25.91
CA ASP A 509 5.38 27.28 -25.71
C ASP A 509 4.08 28.07 -25.90
N GLY A 510 3.81 29.00 -24.97
CA GLY A 510 2.54 29.70 -24.86
C GLY A 510 2.04 30.29 -26.18
N GLY A 511 0.83 29.88 -26.56
CA GLY A 511 0.06 30.47 -27.66
C GLY A 511 -1.44 30.40 -27.37
N ASP A 512 -1.97 31.52 -26.91
CA ASP A 512 -3.38 31.94 -26.80
C ASP A 512 -4.38 31.13 -25.95
N GLY A 513 -4.93 31.85 -24.96
CA GLY A 513 -6.07 31.45 -24.13
C GLY A 513 -7.39 31.31 -24.90
N GLY A 514 -7.49 30.27 -25.71
CA GLY A 514 -8.74 29.79 -26.27
C GLY A 514 -9.25 28.59 -25.50
N ALA A 515 -10.42 28.72 -24.86
CA ALA A 515 -11.16 27.60 -24.28
C ALA A 515 -11.27 26.44 -25.30
N ALA A 516 -10.49 25.38 -25.08
CA ALA A 516 -10.53 24.20 -25.93
C ALA A 516 -11.84 23.45 -25.70
N ARG A 517 -12.79 23.64 -26.62
CA ARG A 517 -13.94 22.74 -26.78
C ARG A 517 -13.43 21.32 -27.00
N ALA A 518 -13.92 20.39 -26.19
CA ALA A 518 -13.71 18.96 -26.38
C ALA A 518 -14.03 18.54 -27.83
N PRO A 519 -13.17 17.77 -28.51
CA PRO A 519 -13.52 17.21 -29.80
C PRO A 519 -14.60 16.14 -29.60
N SER A 520 -15.73 16.34 -30.27
CA SER A 520 -16.81 15.36 -30.33
C SER A 520 -16.33 14.05 -30.94
N ALA A 521 -16.71 12.95 -30.30
CA ALA A 521 -16.46 11.59 -30.77
C ALA A 521 -16.98 11.41 -32.20
N ARG A 522 -16.07 11.29 -33.18
CA ARG A 522 -16.40 10.77 -34.51
C ARG A 522 -16.35 9.25 -34.44
N ARG A 523 -17.50 8.62 -34.72
CA ARG A 523 -17.64 7.19 -34.98
C ARG A 523 -16.66 6.76 -36.06
N ALA A 524 -15.75 5.85 -35.74
CA ALA A 524 -14.98 5.12 -36.73
C ALA A 524 -15.88 4.03 -37.32
N GLY A 525 -16.19 4.16 -38.61
CA GLY A 525 -16.87 3.16 -39.42
C GLY A 525 -15.94 1.99 -39.75
N GLU A 526 -16.57 0.85 -39.98
CA GLU A 526 -15.98 -0.42 -40.39
C GLU A 526 -15.09 -0.28 -41.63
N ALA A 527 -13.89 -0.88 -41.57
CA ALA A 527 -13.14 -1.27 -42.77
C ALA A 527 -12.62 -2.72 -42.57
N ARG A 528 -13.22 -3.64 -43.33
CA ARG A 528 -12.76 -5.02 -43.51
C ARG A 528 -11.50 -5.03 -44.37
N GLY A 529 -10.52 -5.87 -44.03
CA GLY A 529 -9.40 -6.22 -44.90
C GLY A 529 -8.40 -7.10 -44.16
N GLY A 530 -8.47 -8.42 -44.36
CA GLY A 530 -7.60 -9.40 -43.71
C GLY A 530 -6.26 -9.61 -44.42
N ALA A 531 -5.27 -10.09 -43.66
CA ALA A 531 -4.20 -10.95 -44.16
C ALA A 531 -3.46 -11.63 -42.99
N GLN A 532 -3.66 -12.94 -42.90
CA GLN A 532 -2.75 -14.03 -42.54
C GLN A 532 -1.85 -13.96 -41.28
N ALA A 533 -2.22 -14.83 -40.33
CA ALA A 533 -1.44 -15.30 -39.21
C ALA A 533 -0.31 -16.25 -39.63
N ARG A 534 0.86 -16.13 -38.98
CA ARG A 534 1.86 -17.20 -38.83
C ARG A 534 2.17 -17.36 -37.34
N LEU A 535 1.67 -18.44 -36.73
CA LEU A 535 2.00 -18.87 -35.37
C LEU A 535 3.34 -19.61 -35.39
N ILE A 536 4.25 -19.22 -34.50
CA ILE A 536 5.40 -20.03 -34.06
C ILE A 536 4.95 -20.74 -32.78
N VAL A 537 4.62 -22.03 -32.88
CA VAL A 537 4.43 -22.94 -31.75
C VAL A 537 5.60 -23.91 -31.79
N SER A 538 6.50 -23.87 -30.81
CA SER A 538 7.39 -24.99 -30.46
C SER A 538 8.23 -24.65 -29.22
N ALA A 539 7.80 -25.11 -28.04
CA ALA A 539 8.66 -25.53 -26.91
C ALA A 539 7.85 -25.91 -25.64
N VAL A 540 6.77 -26.71 -25.73
CA VAL A 540 6.11 -27.30 -24.53
C VAL A 540 5.71 -28.78 -24.70
N LEU A 541 5.99 -29.40 -25.86
CA LEU A 541 5.49 -30.75 -26.19
C LEU A 541 6.54 -31.87 -26.17
N VAL A 542 7.65 -31.71 -25.42
CA VAL A 542 8.72 -32.74 -25.36
C VAL A 542 8.75 -33.51 -24.03
N CYS A 543 8.14 -33.02 -22.94
CA CYS A 543 8.13 -33.76 -21.67
C CYS A 543 6.94 -34.74 -21.50
N ALA A 544 5.88 -34.64 -22.32
CA ALA A 544 4.70 -35.50 -22.20
C ALA A 544 4.78 -36.81 -23.03
N ALA A 545 5.81 -37.01 -23.86
CA ALA A 545 5.91 -38.16 -24.76
C ALA A 545 6.85 -39.28 -24.30
N VAL A 546 7.61 -39.11 -23.21
CA VAL A 546 8.57 -40.12 -22.74
C VAL A 546 7.99 -41.05 -21.64
N ALA A 547 6.85 -40.70 -21.04
CA ALA A 547 6.18 -41.54 -20.04
C ALA A 547 5.28 -42.65 -20.64
N ALA A 548 5.09 -42.68 -21.97
CA ALA A 548 4.15 -43.61 -22.62
C ALA A 548 4.82 -44.79 -23.37
N PHE A 549 6.14 -44.99 -23.25
CA PHE A 549 6.87 -45.99 -24.07
C PHE A 549 7.67 -47.06 -23.29
N VAL A 550 7.31 -47.36 -22.03
CA VAL A 550 7.99 -48.43 -21.24
C VAL A 550 7.08 -49.60 -20.85
N VAL A 551 5.81 -49.66 -21.29
CA VAL A 551 4.97 -50.84 -21.07
C VAL A 551 4.49 -51.41 -22.40
N GLY A 552 5.17 -52.44 -22.89
CA GLY A 552 4.73 -53.24 -24.03
C GLY A 552 3.55 -54.16 -23.68
N PRO A 553 2.76 -54.60 -24.68
CA PRO A 553 1.45 -55.23 -24.46
C PRO A 553 1.52 -56.76 -24.38
N ARG A 554 0.73 -57.38 -23.50
CA ARG A 554 0.31 -58.79 -23.61
C ARG A 554 -1.17 -58.99 -23.30
N VAL A 555 -1.93 -59.28 -24.37
CA VAL A 555 -3.00 -60.28 -24.51
C VAL A 555 -4.34 -60.10 -23.75
N VAL A 556 -5.32 -59.55 -24.49
CA VAL A 556 -6.68 -60.07 -24.82
C VAL A 556 -7.36 -61.07 -23.87
N ARG A 557 -8.53 -60.69 -23.30
CA ARG A 557 -9.83 -61.37 -23.54
C ARG A 557 -11.03 -60.50 -23.10
N ALA A 558 -12.03 -60.47 -23.99
CA ALA A 558 -13.26 -59.70 -23.92
C ALA A 558 -14.27 -60.21 -22.87
N ALA A 559 -15.14 -59.33 -22.36
CA ALA A 559 -16.59 -59.37 -22.60
C ALA A 559 -17.38 -58.43 -21.66
N ARG A 560 -18.27 -57.61 -22.26
CA ARG A 560 -19.55 -57.05 -21.75
C ARG A 560 -19.44 -56.05 -20.58
N GLY A 561 -20.14 -54.91 -20.57
CA GLY A 561 -21.12 -54.35 -21.48
C GLY A 561 -21.60 -53.00 -20.92
N GLU A 562 -22.10 -52.20 -21.85
CA GLU A 562 -23.11 -51.16 -21.67
C GLU A 562 -22.81 -49.86 -20.91
N SER A 563 -23.55 -48.87 -21.40
CA SER A 563 -23.26 -47.46 -21.48
C SER A 563 -24.31 -46.64 -20.74
N ALA A 564 -23.91 -45.41 -20.43
CA ALA A 564 -24.76 -44.23 -20.24
C ALA A 564 -25.49 -44.06 -18.90
N ALA A 565 -25.34 -42.87 -18.32
CA ALA A 565 -26.49 -42.00 -18.10
C ALA A 565 -26.03 -40.56 -17.78
N ALA A 566 -26.55 -39.63 -18.57
CA ALA A 566 -26.65 -38.23 -18.24
C ALA A 566 -28.09 -37.93 -17.79
N ARG A 567 -28.22 -36.85 -16.98
CA ARG A 567 -29.39 -36.00 -16.74
C ARG A 567 -30.45 -36.41 -15.69
N ALA A 568 -30.77 -35.36 -14.91
CA ALA A 568 -32.11 -34.81 -14.62
C ALA A 568 -32.77 -35.07 -13.26
N ALA A 569 -32.99 -33.95 -12.56
CA ALA A 569 -34.28 -33.43 -12.09
C ALA A 569 -34.91 -33.94 -10.77
N SER A 570 -35.00 -33.01 -9.82
CA SER A 570 -36.19 -32.52 -9.05
C SER A 570 -37.28 -33.45 -8.50
N HIS A 571 -37.79 -33.01 -7.33
CA HIS A 571 -39.00 -33.38 -6.56
C HIS A 571 -38.80 -34.57 -5.59
N TYR A 572 -39.25 -34.55 -4.32
CA TYR A 572 -40.58 -34.25 -3.81
C TYR A 572 -40.54 -34.05 -2.27
N SER A 573 -41.57 -33.38 -1.74
CA SER A 573 -41.86 -33.24 -0.30
C SER A 573 -42.57 -34.48 0.27
N SER A 574 -42.56 -34.63 1.59
CA SER A 574 -43.68 -35.22 2.33
C SER A 574 -43.71 -34.75 3.78
N VAL A 575 -44.87 -34.22 4.16
CA VAL A 575 -45.37 -33.85 5.50
C VAL A 575 -46.04 -35.07 6.15
N VAL A 576 -46.20 -35.06 7.50
CA VAL A 576 -47.33 -35.60 8.34
C VAL A 576 -46.82 -35.63 9.80
N ASP A 577 -47.20 -34.67 10.68
CA ASP A 577 -48.31 -34.64 11.70
C ASP A 577 -47.71 -34.80 13.12
N GLY A 578 -48.15 -34.20 14.24
CA GLY A 578 -49.21 -33.28 14.61
C GLY A 578 -49.33 -33.20 16.16
N ALA A 579 -49.83 -32.06 16.68
CA ALA A 579 -50.47 -31.79 18.00
C ALA A 579 -49.65 -31.77 19.33
N ASP A 580 -49.53 -30.61 19.99
CA ASP A 580 -50.43 -30.15 21.10
C ASP A 580 -49.98 -28.81 21.72
N ALA A 581 -50.95 -27.97 22.13
CA ALA A 581 -50.80 -26.71 22.90
C ALA A 581 -51.34 -26.91 24.34
N PRO A 582 -51.10 -26.00 25.33
CA PRO A 582 -51.97 -24.83 25.48
C PRO A 582 -51.34 -23.54 26.10
N ASP A 583 -52.21 -22.54 26.23
CA ASP A 583 -52.11 -21.09 26.54
C ASP A 583 -51.51 -20.58 27.87
N GLY A 584 -51.21 -19.27 27.85
CA GLY A 584 -51.25 -18.31 28.98
C GLY A 584 -50.02 -17.39 29.01
N GLY A 585 -50.04 -16.06 29.01
CA GLY A 585 -51.06 -15.04 29.26
C GLY A 585 -50.44 -13.90 30.10
N ALA A 586 -50.65 -12.65 29.67
CA ALA A 586 -50.54 -11.38 30.41
C ALA A 586 -49.23 -10.55 30.42
N SER A 587 -49.43 -9.29 29.99
CA SER A 587 -48.63 -8.07 30.19
C SER A 587 -48.51 -7.65 31.66
N ILE A 588 -47.57 -6.74 31.99
CA ILE A 588 -47.80 -5.45 32.70
C ILE A 588 -46.47 -4.71 33.03
N ARG A 589 -46.43 -3.43 32.63
CA ARG A 589 -45.86 -2.18 33.21
C ARG A 589 -44.49 -2.12 33.92
N ALA A 590 -43.82 -0.99 33.60
CA ALA A 590 -42.75 -0.32 34.34
C ALA A 590 -43.05 -0.05 35.83
N PRO A 591 -42.01 0.32 36.61
CA PRO A 591 -42.00 1.70 37.11
C PRO A 591 -40.62 2.40 37.12
N MET A 592 -40.75 3.69 37.39
CA MET A 592 -39.82 4.82 37.41
C MET A 592 -39.20 5.02 38.81
N LEU A 593 -38.18 5.89 38.87
CA LEU A 593 -37.65 6.68 40.02
C LEU A 593 -36.59 6.03 40.93
N LEU A 594 -35.39 6.65 40.98
CA LEU A 594 -35.08 7.67 42.01
C LEU A 594 -33.72 8.36 41.72
N ARG A 595 -33.76 9.71 41.71
CA ARG A 595 -32.61 10.60 41.96
C ARG A 595 -32.27 10.61 43.46
N PRO A 596 -31.11 11.15 43.84
CA PRO A 596 -31.16 12.42 44.57
C PRO A 596 -30.21 13.51 44.05
N ASN A 597 -30.68 14.76 44.21
CA ASN A 597 -29.93 16.03 44.25
C ASN A 597 -28.85 15.98 45.36
N GLY A 598 -27.82 16.81 45.45
CA GLY A 598 -27.42 18.04 44.78
C GLY A 598 -26.27 18.68 45.59
N GLY A 599 -25.62 19.71 45.06
CA GLY A 599 -24.62 20.49 45.80
C GLY A 599 -23.61 21.17 44.88
N GLY A 600 -23.87 22.43 44.53
CA GLY A 600 -23.05 23.18 43.58
C GLY A 600 -21.76 23.76 44.15
N ARG A 601 -20.95 24.33 43.26
CA ARG A 601 -20.29 25.64 43.39
C ARG A 601 -19.69 26.05 42.04
N ARG A 602 -20.04 27.27 41.62
CA ARG A 602 -19.32 28.11 40.65
C ARG A 602 -18.11 28.76 41.32
N ALA A 603 -17.30 29.46 40.50
CA ALA A 603 -16.12 30.30 40.77
C ALA A 603 -14.79 29.54 40.61
N ASP A 604 -13.74 30.01 39.93
CA ASP A 604 -13.44 31.28 39.26
C ASP A 604 -12.16 31.06 38.39
N ALA A 605 -12.06 31.73 37.25
CA ALA A 605 -10.79 32.29 36.77
C ALA A 605 -10.59 33.65 37.48
N PRO A 606 -9.40 34.28 37.63
CA PRO A 606 -8.26 34.27 36.69
C PRO A 606 -6.83 34.41 37.29
N ARG A 607 -5.80 34.17 36.48
CA ARG A 607 -4.77 35.17 36.06
C ARG A 607 -3.81 34.57 35.04
#